data_AF-A0A412FGB6-F1
#
_entry.id   AF-A0A412FGB6-F1
#
_cell.length_a   1.000
_cell.length_b   1.000
_cell.length_c   1.000
_cell.angle_alpha   90.00
_cell.angle_beta   90.00
_cell.angle_gamma   90.00
#
_symmetry.space_group_name_H-M   'P 1'
#
loop_
_entity.id
_entity.type
_entity.pdbx_description
1 polymer ?
#
loop_
_entity_poly.entity_id
_entity_poly.type
_entity_poly.pdbx_seq_one_letter_code
_entity_poly.pdbx_strand_id
1 'polypeptide(L)'
;MNIKHLFFCMLLITFSSCSKPGYEKAIAEWVQTDSHGTWTDLKFELLEVLETEDVTVSDSLRYLNNKSAQLSAVIQKAESPRALFKPSFSAYMEAEKSLKATDAMKAMYLHRDSTEVIGKILKCRYAIVQPHSGVQQKKTASFLLSPDMEKCIGKLKPASK
;
A
#
# COMPACT_ATOMS: atom_id res chain seq x y z
N MET A 1 35.76 39.49 -13.57
CA MET A 1 34.76 38.56 -12.98
C MET A 1 34.93 38.58 -11.46
N ASN A 2 33.84 38.86 -10.73
CA ASN A 2 33.88 39.17 -9.31
C ASN A 2 33.94 37.87 -8.48
N ILE A 3 34.92 37.72 -7.58
CA ILE A 3 35.14 36.51 -6.75
C ILE A 3 33.89 36.14 -5.92
N LYS A 4 33.05 37.13 -5.63
CA LYS A 4 31.76 36.97 -4.94
C LYS A 4 30.73 36.19 -5.77
N HIS A 5 30.78 36.28 -7.10
CA HIS A 5 29.91 35.50 -7.98
C HIS A 5 30.34 34.03 -8.08
N LEU A 6 31.63 33.74 -7.93
CA LEU A 6 32.16 32.36 -7.94
C LEU A 6 31.73 31.60 -6.68
N PHE A 7 31.67 32.30 -5.53
CA PHE A 7 31.16 31.73 -4.27
C PHE A 7 29.65 31.47 -4.31
N PHE A 8 28.87 32.34 -4.97
CA PHE A 8 27.43 32.15 -5.12
C PHE A 8 27.08 30.94 -6.02
N CYS A 9 27.90 30.67 -7.05
CA CYS A 9 27.76 29.47 -7.88
C CYS A 9 28.21 28.19 -7.16
N MET A 10 29.20 28.24 -6.27
CA MET A 10 29.68 27.06 -5.54
C MET A 10 28.77 26.68 -4.36
N LEU A 11 28.08 27.64 -3.74
CA LEU A 11 27.11 27.38 -2.66
C LEU A 11 25.81 26.70 -3.14
N LEU A 12 25.53 26.77 -4.44
CA LEU A 12 24.36 26.10 -5.06
C LEU A 12 24.62 24.63 -5.42
N ILE A 13 25.84 24.11 -5.23
CA ILE A 13 26.22 22.76 -5.66
C ILE A 13 26.38 21.78 -4.46
N THR A 14 26.16 22.22 -3.21
CA THR A 14 26.46 21.39 -2.02
C THR A 14 25.26 20.72 -1.32
N PHE A 15 24.08 20.64 -1.92
CA PHE A 15 22.94 19.85 -1.38
C PHE A 15 22.22 18.96 -2.41
N SER A 16 22.91 18.45 -3.42
CA SER A 16 22.36 17.38 -4.27
C SER A 16 23.04 16.04 -4.04
N SER A 17 23.34 15.69 -2.78
CA SER A 17 23.36 14.28 -2.43
C SER A 17 21.90 13.86 -2.29
N CYS A 18 21.27 13.59 -3.45
CA CYS A 18 19.93 13.04 -3.53
C CYS A 18 20.00 11.61 -3.00
N SER A 19 20.07 11.47 -1.67
CA SER A 19 19.69 10.21 -1.02
C SER A 19 18.29 9.93 -1.51
N LYS A 20 18.14 8.95 -2.39
CA LYS A 20 16.83 8.55 -2.92
C LYS A 20 15.87 8.43 -1.74
N PRO A 21 14.70 9.08 -1.79
CA PRO A 21 13.75 8.99 -0.70
C PRO A 21 13.46 7.52 -0.37
N GLY A 22 13.28 7.20 0.92
CA GLY A 22 13.13 5.82 1.39
C GLY A 22 12.09 5.01 0.61
N TYR A 23 11.00 5.67 0.18
CA TYR A 23 9.95 5.05 -0.62
C TYR A 23 10.39 4.58 -2.00
N GLU A 24 11.33 5.26 -2.66
CA GLU A 24 11.78 4.89 -4.01
C GLU A 24 12.48 3.54 -3.93
N LYS A 25 13.37 3.39 -2.95
CA LYS A 25 14.04 2.12 -2.66
C LYS A 25 13.02 1.05 -2.27
N ALA A 26 12.11 1.35 -1.35
CA ALA A 26 11.10 0.41 -0.87
C ALA A 26 10.22 -0.13 -2.02
N ILE A 27 9.79 0.74 -2.93
CA ILE A 27 8.99 0.35 -4.10
C ILE A 27 9.85 -0.40 -5.12
N ALA A 28 11.08 0.04 -5.36
CA ALA A 28 12.00 -0.64 -6.28
C ALA A 28 12.28 -2.08 -5.83
N GLU A 29 12.55 -2.30 -4.54
CA GLU A 29 12.72 -3.62 -3.95
C GLU A 29 11.46 -4.47 -4.16
N TRP A 30 10.29 -3.95 -3.79
CA TRP A 30 9.04 -4.69 -3.94
C TRP A 30 8.72 -5.03 -5.41
N VAL A 31 8.93 -4.10 -6.35
CA VAL A 31 8.65 -4.32 -7.78
C VAL A 31 9.61 -5.32 -8.40
N GLN A 32 10.86 -5.35 -7.93
CA GLN A 32 11.87 -6.28 -8.40
C GLN A 32 11.78 -7.64 -7.70
N THR A 33 11.06 -7.78 -6.60
CA THR A 33 10.86 -9.08 -5.95
C THR A 33 9.62 -9.79 -6.50
N ASP A 34 9.79 -11.01 -7.00
CA ASP A 34 8.68 -11.84 -7.46
C ASP A 34 7.86 -12.42 -6.29
N SER A 35 6.79 -13.15 -6.61
CA SER A 35 5.92 -13.76 -5.59
C SER A 35 6.60 -14.82 -4.72
N HIS A 36 7.76 -15.33 -5.13
CA HIS A 36 8.56 -16.31 -4.39
C HIS A 36 9.69 -15.66 -3.58
N GLY A 37 9.82 -14.33 -3.62
CA GLY A 37 10.89 -13.61 -2.94
C GLY A 37 12.19 -13.51 -3.76
N THR A 38 12.18 -13.93 -5.03
CA THR A 38 13.36 -13.86 -5.89
C THR A 38 13.50 -12.46 -6.44
N TRP A 39 14.69 -11.88 -6.31
CA TRP A 39 15.00 -10.60 -6.91
C TRP A 39 15.19 -10.74 -8.43
N THR A 40 14.52 -9.86 -9.16
CA THR A 40 14.52 -9.76 -10.62
C THR A 40 15.22 -8.45 -10.98
N ASP A 41 16.23 -8.52 -11.86
CA ASP A 41 17.08 -7.38 -12.26
C ASP A 41 16.36 -6.36 -13.16
N LEU A 42 15.10 -6.07 -12.86
CA LEU A 42 14.33 -5.08 -13.60
C LEU A 42 14.94 -3.72 -13.31
N LYS A 43 15.46 -3.01 -14.32
CA LYS A 43 15.98 -1.65 -14.13
C LYS A 43 14.81 -0.71 -13.79
N PHE A 44 14.52 -0.59 -12.51
CA PHE A 44 13.43 0.21 -11.98
C PHE A 44 13.83 1.68 -11.97
N GLU A 45 12.89 2.53 -12.37
CA GLU A 45 13.03 3.98 -12.31
C GLU A 45 11.69 4.58 -11.87
N LEU A 46 11.70 5.35 -10.78
CA LEU A 46 10.54 6.13 -10.39
C LEU A 46 10.47 7.39 -11.25
N LEU A 47 9.36 7.57 -11.97
CA LEU A 47 9.21 8.69 -12.90
C LEU A 47 8.53 9.89 -12.24
N GLU A 48 7.47 9.65 -11.47
CA GLU A 48 6.67 10.72 -10.86
C GLU A 48 5.87 10.17 -9.68
N VAL A 49 5.84 10.92 -8.58
CA VAL A 49 4.88 10.71 -7.49
C VAL A 49 3.64 11.54 -7.80
N LEU A 50 2.49 10.89 -7.88
CA LEU A 50 1.21 11.52 -8.21
C LEU A 50 0.46 11.98 -6.97
N GLU A 51 0.48 11.16 -5.92
CA GLU A 51 -0.34 11.34 -4.73
C GLU A 51 0.26 10.54 -3.57
N THR A 52 0.18 11.11 -2.36
CA THR A 52 0.54 10.45 -1.11
C THR A 52 -0.57 10.68 -0.11
N GLU A 53 -1.12 9.61 0.42
CA GLU A 53 -2.22 9.64 1.39
C GLU A 53 -1.81 8.90 2.67
N ASP A 54 -2.24 9.43 3.81
CA ASP A 54 -2.05 8.76 5.08
C ASP A 54 -3.17 7.75 5.33
N VAL A 55 -2.79 6.57 5.82
CA VAL A 55 -3.74 5.58 6.32
C VAL A 55 -3.70 5.66 7.83
N THR A 56 -4.80 6.05 8.44
CA THR A 56 -4.90 6.20 9.90
C THR A 56 -5.51 4.97 10.56
N VAL A 57 -5.41 4.89 11.89
CA VAL A 57 -6.17 3.93 12.71
C VAL A 57 -7.67 4.05 12.42
N SER A 58 -8.19 5.27 12.29
CA SER A 58 -9.61 5.50 12.00
C SER A 58 -10.05 4.90 10.66
N ASP A 59 -9.22 5.00 9.62
CA ASP A 59 -9.51 4.42 8.31
C ASP A 59 -9.55 2.89 8.36
N SER A 60 -8.60 2.28 9.07
CA SER A 60 -8.56 0.83 9.27
C SER A 60 -9.77 0.33 10.06
N LEU A 61 -10.11 0.99 11.17
CA LEU A 61 -11.31 0.67 11.95
C LEU A 61 -12.58 0.83 11.13
N ARG A 62 -12.71 1.88 10.32
CA ARG A 62 -13.85 2.07 9.40
C ARG A 62 -13.97 0.90 8.42
N TYR A 63 -12.86 0.50 7.79
CA TYR A 63 -12.84 -0.67 6.90
C TYR A 63 -13.24 -1.96 7.61
N LEU A 64 -12.65 -2.25 8.77
CA LEU A 64 -12.94 -3.45 9.54
C LEU A 64 -14.39 -3.48 10.04
N ASN A 65 -14.96 -2.34 10.42
CA ASN A 65 -16.36 -2.24 10.82
C ASN A 65 -17.31 -2.53 9.65
N ASN A 66 -17.04 -1.96 8.48
CA ASN A 66 -17.81 -2.26 7.28
C ASN A 66 -17.71 -3.74 6.90
N LYS A 67 -16.52 -4.33 7.01
CA LYS A 67 -16.31 -5.76 6.76
C LYS A 67 -17.08 -6.63 7.76
N SER A 68 -17.00 -6.34 9.05
CA SER A 68 -17.79 -7.08 10.07
C SER A 68 -19.28 -6.99 9.79
N ALA A 69 -19.81 -5.81 9.44
CA ALA A 69 -21.23 -5.65 9.12
C ALA A 69 -21.67 -6.53 7.94
N GLN A 70 -20.86 -6.60 6.88
CA GLN A 70 -21.12 -7.49 5.74
C GLN A 70 -21.10 -8.97 6.14
N LEU A 71 -20.12 -9.39 6.94
CA LEU A 71 -19.99 -10.77 7.41
C LEU A 71 -21.16 -11.15 8.33
N SER A 72 -21.53 -10.27 9.26
CA SER A 72 -22.70 -10.45 10.13
C SER A 72 -23.99 -10.59 9.32
N ALA A 73 -24.16 -9.84 8.23
CA ALA A 73 -25.33 -9.97 7.37
C ALA A 73 -25.38 -11.35 6.68
N VAL A 74 -24.24 -11.91 6.26
CA VAL A 74 -24.16 -13.27 5.70
C VAL A 74 -24.55 -14.32 6.75
N ILE A 75 -24.01 -14.20 7.97
CA ILE A 75 -24.30 -15.11 9.09
C ILE A 75 -25.79 -15.06 9.46
N GLN A 76 -26.35 -13.87 9.68
CA GLN A 76 -27.77 -13.69 9.98
C GLN A 76 -28.68 -14.27 8.89
N LYS A 77 -28.30 -14.12 7.62
CA LYS A 77 -29.06 -14.69 6.50
C LYS A 77 -29.02 -16.22 6.48
N ALA A 78 -27.92 -16.84 6.89
CA ALA A 78 -27.80 -18.29 7.01
C ALA A 78 -28.62 -18.84 8.19
N GLU A 79 -28.56 -18.17 9.34
CA GLU A 79 -29.25 -18.55 10.58
C GLU A 79 -30.76 -18.31 10.51
N SER A 80 -31.21 -17.31 9.75
CA SER A 80 -32.63 -16.98 9.63
C SER A 80 -33.44 -18.15 9.08
N PRO A 81 -34.44 -18.67 9.82
CA PRO A 81 -35.35 -19.70 9.32
C PRO A 81 -36.23 -19.20 8.16
N ARG A 82 -36.38 -17.88 8.02
CA ARG A 82 -37.25 -17.23 7.03
C ARG A 82 -36.52 -16.79 5.76
N ALA A 83 -35.21 -17.03 5.65
CA ALA A 83 -34.45 -16.66 4.47
C ALA A 83 -34.84 -17.51 3.27
N LEU A 84 -35.39 -16.87 2.23
CA LEU A 84 -35.78 -17.54 0.97
C LEU A 84 -34.58 -18.18 0.25
N PHE A 85 -33.40 -17.56 0.36
CA PHE A 85 -32.15 -18.08 -0.15
C PHE A 85 -31.10 -18.03 0.95
N LYS A 86 -30.56 -19.19 1.30
CA LYS A 86 -29.50 -19.30 2.31
C LYS A 86 -28.13 -19.36 1.64
N PRO A 87 -27.10 -18.71 2.22
CA PRO A 87 -25.71 -18.95 1.83
C PRO A 87 -25.36 -20.44 1.94
N SER A 88 -24.37 -20.90 1.19
CA SER A 88 -23.84 -22.25 1.38
C SER A 88 -23.24 -22.41 2.77
N PHE A 89 -23.21 -23.64 3.27
CA PHE A 89 -22.56 -23.95 4.54
C PHE A 89 -21.09 -23.48 4.56
N SER A 90 -20.37 -23.65 3.44
CA SER A 90 -18.99 -23.15 3.30
C SER A 90 -18.91 -21.63 3.44
N ALA A 91 -19.81 -20.87 2.80
CA ALA A 91 -19.83 -19.42 2.88
C ALA A 91 -20.15 -18.93 4.30
N TYR A 92 -21.01 -19.64 5.03
CA TYR A 92 -21.30 -19.38 6.44
C TYR A 92 -20.06 -19.62 7.32
N MET A 93 -19.42 -20.78 7.21
CA MET A 93 -18.22 -21.11 8.00
C MET A 93 -17.07 -20.13 7.74
N GLU A 94 -16.86 -19.76 6.48
CA GLU A 94 -15.86 -18.75 6.11
C GLU A 94 -16.23 -17.37 6.65
N ALA A 95 -17.51 -17.00 6.67
CA ALA A 95 -17.96 -15.74 7.25
C ALA A 95 -17.74 -15.69 8.77
N GLU A 96 -18.06 -16.76 9.51
CA GLU A 96 -17.80 -16.84 10.96
C GLU A 96 -16.31 -16.75 11.28
N LYS A 97 -15.48 -17.53 10.57
CA LYS A 97 -14.03 -17.51 10.73
C LYS A 97 -13.46 -16.12 10.42
N SER A 98 -13.92 -15.52 9.33
CA SER A 98 -13.51 -14.17 8.92
C SER A 98 -13.95 -13.10 9.90
N LEU A 99 -15.12 -13.25 10.53
CA LEU A 99 -15.62 -12.31 11.52
C LEU A 99 -14.75 -12.34 12.78
N LYS A 100 -14.45 -13.54 13.29
CA LYS A 100 -13.51 -13.72 14.42
C LYS A 100 -12.13 -13.12 14.15
N ALA A 101 -11.59 -13.35 12.95
CA ALA A 101 -10.31 -12.75 12.55
C ALA A 101 -10.39 -11.22 12.44
N THR A 102 -11.51 -10.69 11.96
CA THR A 102 -11.74 -9.23 11.85
C THR A 102 -11.83 -8.60 13.24
N ASP A 103 -12.52 -9.22 14.19
CA ASP A 103 -12.63 -8.71 15.56
C ASP A 103 -11.30 -8.77 16.30
N ALA A 104 -10.51 -9.83 16.11
CA ALA A 104 -9.14 -9.91 16.63
C ALA A 104 -8.25 -8.78 16.08
N MET A 105 -8.40 -8.44 14.79
CA MET A 105 -7.67 -7.33 14.18
C MET A 105 -8.12 -5.97 14.73
N LYS A 106 -9.43 -5.77 14.96
CA LYS A 106 -9.94 -4.54 15.61
C LYS A 106 -9.37 -4.37 17.01
N ALA A 107 -9.24 -5.44 17.78
CA ALA A 107 -8.68 -5.40 19.14
C ALA A 107 -7.25 -4.85 19.16
N MET A 108 -6.46 -5.02 18.09
CA MET A 108 -5.12 -4.43 17.97
C MET A 108 -5.12 -2.89 17.92
N TYR A 109 -6.28 -2.25 17.70
CA TYR A 109 -6.44 -0.81 17.60
C TYR A 109 -7.17 -0.18 18.80
N LEU A 110 -7.67 -0.97 19.75
CA LEU A 110 -8.63 -0.52 20.77
C LEU A 110 -8.14 0.62 21.69
N HIS A 111 -6.81 0.80 21.79
CA HIS A 111 -6.16 1.81 22.63
C HIS A 111 -5.24 2.74 21.85
N ARG A 112 -5.32 2.73 20.52
CA ARG A 112 -4.50 3.57 19.66
C ARG A 112 -5.23 4.88 19.35
N ASP A 113 -4.46 5.93 19.09
CA ASP A 113 -5.02 7.21 18.69
C ASP A 113 -5.66 7.09 17.30
N SER A 114 -6.87 7.64 17.14
CA SER A 114 -7.62 7.53 15.88
C SER A 114 -6.92 8.17 14.68
N THR A 115 -6.09 9.19 14.92
CA THR A 115 -5.34 9.94 13.91
C THR A 115 -3.94 9.38 13.67
N GLU A 116 -3.51 8.39 14.45
CA GLU A 116 -2.21 7.75 14.29
C GLU A 116 -2.08 7.17 12.88
N VAL A 117 -1.02 7.57 12.19
CA VAL A 117 -0.68 7.10 10.85
C VAL A 117 -0.05 5.72 10.96
N ILE A 118 -0.71 4.72 10.38
CA ILE A 118 -0.30 3.31 10.41
C ILE A 118 0.24 2.80 9.07
N GLY A 119 0.16 3.63 8.03
CA GLY A 119 0.77 3.40 6.74
C GLY A 119 0.55 4.61 5.84
N LYS A 120 1.18 4.59 4.66
CA LYS A 120 0.96 5.61 3.64
C LYS A 120 0.70 4.95 2.29
N ILE A 121 -0.26 5.45 1.54
CA ILE A 121 -0.50 5.04 0.16
C ILE A 121 0.23 6.02 -0.75
N LEU A 122 1.20 5.53 -1.52
CA LEU A 122 1.91 6.31 -2.52
C LEU A 122 1.50 5.86 -3.91
N LYS A 123 0.88 6.76 -4.67
CA LYS A 123 0.56 6.56 -6.08
C LYS A 123 1.63 7.18 -6.94
N CYS A 124 2.18 6.41 -7.85
CA CYS A 124 3.27 6.87 -8.72
C CYS A 124 3.21 6.28 -10.12
N ARG A 125 3.94 6.95 -11.03
CA ARG A 125 4.36 6.40 -12.30
C ARG A 125 5.80 5.92 -12.18
N TYR A 126 6.07 4.74 -12.71
CA TYR A 126 7.40 4.14 -12.72
C TYR A 126 7.66 3.42 -14.03
N ALA A 127 8.94 3.26 -14.38
CA ALA A 127 9.40 2.45 -15.47
C ALA A 127 10.13 1.21 -14.95
N ILE A 128 10.04 0.12 -15.72
CA ILE A 128 10.88 -1.06 -15.57
C ILE A 128 11.43 -1.45 -16.93
N VAL A 129 12.69 -1.87 -16.99
CA VAL A 129 13.29 -2.47 -18.18
C VAL A 129 13.64 -3.91 -17.89
N GLN A 130 13.15 -4.83 -18.73
CA GLN A 130 13.51 -6.24 -18.58
C GLN A 130 14.96 -6.48 -19.07
N PRO A 131 15.78 -7.23 -18.32
CA PRO A 131 17.19 -7.49 -18.67
C PRO A 131 17.39 -8.05 -20.07
N HIS A 132 16.51 -8.96 -20.51
CA HIS A 132 16.72 -9.74 -21.74
C HIS A 132 16.13 -9.10 -22.99
N SER A 133 15.03 -8.36 -22.85
CA SER A 133 14.35 -7.75 -24.01
C SER A 133 14.75 -6.29 -24.21
N GLY A 134 15.26 -5.62 -23.18
CA GLY A 134 15.51 -4.17 -23.19
C GLY A 134 14.23 -3.33 -23.30
N VAL A 135 13.06 -3.96 -23.31
CA VAL A 135 11.77 -3.28 -23.45
C VAL A 135 11.47 -2.52 -22.16
N GLN A 136 11.31 -1.21 -22.28
CA GLN A 136 10.85 -0.36 -21.19
C GLN A 136 9.32 -0.41 -21.10
N GLN A 137 8.80 -0.68 -19.91
CA GLN A 137 7.38 -0.58 -19.61
C GLN A 137 7.15 0.54 -18.60
N LYS A 138 6.20 1.43 -18.90
CA LYS A 138 5.74 2.47 -17.97
C LYS A 138 4.44 2.02 -17.31
N LYS A 139 4.36 2.14 -15.99
CA LYS A 139 3.22 1.68 -15.18
C LYS A 139 2.80 2.78 -14.23
N THR A 140 1.51 2.80 -13.89
CA THR A 140 0.95 3.60 -12.81
C THR A 140 0.39 2.66 -11.76
N ALA A 141 0.73 2.85 -10.50
CA ALA A 141 0.23 2.02 -9.40
C ALA A 141 0.20 2.80 -8.08
N SER A 142 -0.59 2.28 -7.14
CA SER A 142 -0.56 2.70 -5.74
C SER A 142 0.07 1.61 -4.90
N PHE A 143 0.96 2.00 -3.99
CA PHE A 143 1.67 1.11 -3.08
C PHE A 143 1.34 1.49 -1.64
N LEU A 144 1.10 0.50 -0.79
CA LEU A 144 1.00 0.66 0.64
C LEU A 144 2.40 0.55 1.25
N LEU A 145 2.83 1.60 1.93
CA LEU A 145 4.11 1.72 2.60
C LEU A 145 3.93 1.77 4.12
N SER A 146 4.99 1.46 4.86
CA SER A 146 5.09 1.77 6.29
C SER A 146 4.97 3.28 6.56
N PRO A 147 4.66 3.70 7.80
CA PRO A 147 4.51 5.11 8.15
C PRO A 147 5.76 5.97 7.85
N ASP A 148 6.95 5.40 8.05
CA ASP A 148 8.26 5.99 7.73
C ASP A 148 8.62 5.95 6.24
N MET A 149 7.78 5.29 5.44
CA MET A 149 7.95 5.07 4.00
C MET A 149 9.19 4.25 3.61
N GLU A 150 9.83 3.56 4.56
CA GLU A 150 11.04 2.77 4.29
C GLU A 150 10.76 1.34 3.80
N LYS A 151 9.54 0.83 3.99
CA LYS A 151 9.14 -0.52 3.57
C LYS A 151 7.86 -0.50 2.75
N CYS A 152 7.87 -1.23 1.63
CA CYS A 152 6.68 -1.44 0.82
C CYS A 152 6.00 -2.74 1.25
N ILE A 153 4.77 -2.62 1.74
CA ILE A 153 3.95 -3.73 2.23
C ILE A 153 3.26 -4.43 1.06
N GLY A 154 2.87 -3.67 0.04
CA GLY A 154 2.18 -4.25 -1.11
C GLY A 154 1.74 -3.23 -2.15
N LYS A 155 1.47 -3.74 -3.36
CA LYS A 155 0.77 -2.99 -4.40
C LYS A 155 -0.74 -3.13 -4.22
N LEU A 156 -1.45 -2.00 -4.24
CA LEU A 156 -2.90 -1.97 -4.18
C LEU A 156 -3.49 -2.33 -5.55
N LYS A 157 -4.60 -3.08 -5.53
CA LYS A 157 -5.37 -3.35 -6.74
C LYS A 157 -6.04 -2.05 -7.20
N PRO A 158 -6.06 -1.74 -8.50
CA PRO A 158 -6.87 -0.63 -9.00
C PRO A 158 -8.33 -0.89 -8.60
N ALA A 159 -9.02 0.15 -8.13
CA ALA A 159 -10.45 0.06 -7.88
C ALA A 159 -11.13 -0.29 -9.22
N SER A 160 -11.81 -1.44 -9.26
CA SER A 160 -12.68 -1.79 -10.38
C SER A 160 -13.72 -0.68 -10.52
N LYS A 161 -13.76 -0.01 -11.68
CA LYS A 161 -14.83 0.93 -12.02
C LYS A 161 -16.14 0.18 -12.22
#